data_AF-A0ABD5B3E5-F1
#
_entry.id   AF-A0ABD5B3E5-F1
#
_cell.length_a   1.000
_cell.length_b   1.000
_cell.length_c   1.000
_cell.angle_alpha   90.00
_cell.angle_beta   90.00
_cell.angle_gamma   90.00
#
_symmetry.space_group_name_H-M   'P 1'
#
loop_
_entity.id
_entity.type
_entity.pdbx_description
1 polymer ?
#
loop_
_entity_poly.entity_id
_entity_poly.type
_entity_poly.pdbx_seq_one_letter_code
_entity_poly.pdbx_strand_id
1 'polypeptide(L)'
;MKINQFLKINAVAIAAVMLTGALMSFKIVEKKAADTQFYYNSTSTSPGAFSNVSNWAEGAGSSCLNFGNKPCTIAVPEGQDLVDVIGGMTNDQVLAIHPSERRQ
;
A
#
# COMPACT_ATOMS: atom_id res chain seq x y z
N MET A 1 -72.52 -15.21 -5.07
CA MET A 1 -71.24 -15.30 -4.32
C MET A 1 -70.31 -14.19 -4.84
N LYS A 2 -70.14 -13.07 -4.13
CA LYS A 2 -69.46 -11.86 -4.66
C LYS A 2 -68.58 -11.11 -3.62
N ILE A 3 -67.94 -11.83 -2.69
CA ILE A 3 -67.08 -11.20 -1.66
C ILE A 3 -65.66 -11.82 -1.61
N ASN A 4 -65.42 -12.97 -2.25
CA ASN A 4 -64.15 -13.71 -2.09
C ASN A 4 -62.99 -13.25 -3.00
N GLN A 5 -63.17 -12.20 -3.81
CA GLN A 5 -62.12 -11.75 -4.73
C GLN A 5 -61.26 -10.59 -4.19
N PHE A 6 -61.64 -9.94 -3.09
CA PHE A 6 -60.92 -8.75 -2.61
C PHE A 6 -59.74 -9.08 -1.66
N LEU A 7 -59.68 -10.29 -1.10
CA LEU A 7 -58.67 -10.65 -0.08
C LEU A 7 -57.40 -11.33 -0.62
N LYS A 8 -57.27 -11.53 -1.93
CA LYS A 8 -56.12 -12.24 -2.52
C LYS A 8 -55.05 -11.36 -3.17
N ILE A 9 -55.30 -10.06 -3.37
CA ILE A 9 -54.39 -9.22 -4.17
C ILE A 9 -53.33 -8.49 -3.32
N ASN A 10 -53.49 -8.38 -2.00
CA ASN A 10 -52.57 -7.58 -1.16
C ASN A 10 -51.54 -8.39 -0.35
N ALA A 11 -51.49 -9.72 -0.48
CA ALA A 11 -50.50 -10.54 0.23
C ALA A 11 -49.15 -10.64 -0.51
N VAL A 12 -49.05 -10.13 -1.73
CA VAL A 12 -47.84 -10.18 -2.59
C VAL A 12 -47.29 -8.77 -2.80
N ALA A 13 -47.03 -8.02 -1.73
CA ALA A 13 -46.39 -6.72 -1.84
C ALA A 13 -45.40 -6.38 -0.71
N ILE A 14 -45.25 -7.26 0.30
CA ILE A 14 -44.44 -6.96 1.50
C ILE A 14 -43.09 -7.71 1.51
N ALA A 15 -42.83 -8.60 0.54
CA ALA A 15 -41.57 -9.36 0.47
C ALA A 15 -40.46 -8.70 -0.36
N ALA A 16 -40.70 -7.53 -0.97
CA ALA A 16 -39.71 -6.89 -1.87
C ALA A 16 -38.83 -5.83 -1.17
N VAL A 17 -39.12 -5.44 0.08
CA VAL A 17 -38.43 -4.31 0.75
C VAL A 17 -37.24 -4.76 1.61
N MET A 18 -37.03 -6.07 1.83
CA MET A 18 -35.97 -6.56 2.71
C MET A 18 -34.64 -6.88 2.02
N LEU A 19 -34.53 -6.72 0.69
CA LEU A 19 -33.28 -6.99 -0.05
C LEU A 19 -32.49 -5.74 -0.42
N THR A 20 -33.05 -4.54 -0.28
CA THR A 20 -32.34 -3.28 -0.62
C THR A 20 -31.51 -2.71 0.54
N GLY A 21 -31.67 -3.24 1.76
CA GLY A 21 -30.91 -2.79 2.94
C GLY A 21 -29.49 -3.36 3.07
N ALA A 22 -29.17 -4.44 2.36
CA ALA A 22 -27.87 -5.13 2.48
C ALA A 22 -26.77 -4.59 1.55
N LEU A 23 -27.11 -3.68 0.63
CA LEU A 23 -26.11 -3.02 -0.22
C LEU A 23 -25.68 -1.65 0.31
N MET A 24 -25.91 -1.38 1.61
CA MET A 24 -25.25 -0.27 2.32
C MET A 24 -23.77 -0.58 2.43
N SER A 25 -23.11 -0.49 1.28
CA SER A 25 -21.77 -0.02 1.11
C SER A 25 -20.84 -0.71 2.10
N PHE A 26 -20.41 -1.91 1.73
CA PHE A 26 -18.98 -2.10 1.62
C PHE A 26 -18.46 -0.94 0.75
N LYS A 27 -18.31 0.25 1.34
CA LYS A 27 -17.07 0.97 1.23
C LYS A 27 -16.08 -0.06 1.75
N ILE A 28 -15.65 -0.95 0.85
CA ILE A 28 -14.26 -1.29 0.75
C ILE A 28 -13.64 0.10 0.79
N VAL A 29 -13.28 0.54 2.00
CA VAL A 29 -12.14 1.41 2.15
C VAL A 29 -11.10 0.57 1.45
N GLU A 30 -10.92 0.84 0.14
CA GLU A 30 -9.63 0.64 -0.47
C GLU A 30 -8.75 1.42 0.48
N LYS A 31 -8.24 0.73 1.51
CA LYS A 31 -6.95 1.04 2.05
C LYS A 31 -6.13 0.95 0.79
N LYS A 32 -5.92 2.10 0.13
CA LYS A 32 -4.74 2.33 -0.68
C LYS A 32 -3.66 1.78 0.25
N ALA A 33 -3.12 0.60 -0.06
CA ALA A 33 -2.08 0.08 0.80
C ALA A 33 -1.05 1.20 0.81
N ALA A 34 -0.76 1.70 2.01
CA ALA A 34 0.16 2.80 2.11
C ALA A 34 1.51 2.32 1.57
N ASP A 35 2.25 3.20 0.91
CA ASP A 35 3.60 2.90 0.48
C ASP A 35 4.38 2.28 1.65
N THR A 36 5.07 1.18 1.37
CA THR A 36 5.88 0.49 2.37
C THR A 36 7.19 1.24 2.49
N GLN A 37 7.47 1.78 3.67
CA GLN A 37 8.73 2.46 3.94
C GLN A 37 9.82 1.44 4.24
N PHE A 38 10.99 1.65 3.66
CA PHE A 38 12.22 0.92 3.98
C PHE A 38 13.29 1.91 4.41
N TYR A 39 14.23 1.45 5.23
CA TYR A 39 15.39 2.21 5.65
C TYR A 39 16.68 1.42 5.42
N TYR A 40 17.76 2.14 5.11
CA TYR A 40 19.06 1.51 4.91
C TYR A 40 19.67 1.12 6.27
N ASN A 41 19.89 -0.19 6.47
CA ASN A 41 20.35 -0.79 7.73
C ASN A 41 21.78 -1.35 7.63
N SER A 42 22.60 -0.80 6.73
CA SER A 42 23.97 -1.26 6.51
C SER A 42 24.96 -0.12 6.52
N THR A 43 26.21 -0.41 6.89
CA THR A 43 27.32 0.52 6.80
C THR A 43 28.04 0.44 5.44
N SER A 44 27.68 -0.52 4.58
CA SER A 44 28.29 -0.68 3.27
C SER A 44 28.02 0.52 2.35
N THR A 45 29.02 0.90 1.57
CA THR A 45 28.91 1.83 0.42
C THR A 45 29.60 1.27 -0.81
N SER A 46 29.97 -0.02 -0.78
CA SER A 46 30.60 -0.68 -1.92
C SER A 46 29.70 -0.61 -3.15
N PRO A 47 30.25 -0.67 -4.37
CA PRO A 47 29.43 -0.67 -5.59
C PRO A 47 28.31 -1.73 -5.53
N GLY A 48 27.06 -1.31 -5.76
CA GLY A 48 25.87 -2.17 -5.71
C GLY A 48 25.35 -2.46 -4.29
N ALA A 49 25.93 -1.87 -3.25
CA ALA A 49 25.44 -2.04 -1.88
C ALA A 49 24.04 -1.46 -1.69
N PHE A 50 23.68 -0.41 -2.42
CA PHE A 50 22.37 0.23 -2.27
C PHE A 50 21.25 -0.50 -3.01
N SER A 51 21.57 -1.25 -4.07
CA SER A 51 20.62 -2.13 -4.77
C SER A 51 20.44 -3.49 -4.10
N ASN A 52 21.27 -3.82 -3.10
CA ASN A 52 21.16 -5.07 -2.38
C ASN A 52 20.09 -4.97 -1.28
N VAL A 53 18.95 -5.62 -1.50
CA VAL A 53 17.80 -5.66 -0.60
C VAL A 53 18.16 -6.11 0.82
N SER A 54 19.17 -6.98 1.01
CA SER A 54 19.57 -7.42 2.37
C SER A 54 20.22 -6.34 3.22
N ASN A 55 20.60 -5.21 2.63
CA ASN A 55 21.08 -4.03 3.34
C ASN A 55 19.93 -3.12 3.82
N TRP A 56 18.69 -3.47 3.55
CA TRP A 56 17.50 -2.69 3.89
C TRP A 56 16.62 -3.43 4.90
N ALA A 57 15.85 -2.66 5.66
CA ALA A 57 14.84 -3.17 6.57
C ALA A 57 13.53 -2.40 6.41
N GLU A 58 12.41 -3.08 6.58
CA GLU A 58 11.08 -2.48 6.51
C GLU A 58 10.80 -1.63 7.76
N GLY A 59 10.22 -0.44 7.55
CA GLY A 59 9.78 0.49 8.57
C GLY A 59 10.34 1.90 8.40
N ALA A 60 9.89 2.80 9.28
CA ALA A 60 10.45 4.14 9.41
C ALA A 60 11.65 4.09 10.38
N GLY A 61 12.74 3.46 9.97
CA GLY A 61 13.95 3.37 10.78
C GLY A 61 14.58 4.74 11.00
N SER A 62 15.00 5.02 12.23
CA SER A 62 15.76 6.21 12.61
C SER A 62 17.25 6.12 12.26
N SER A 63 17.70 5.00 11.69
CA SER A 63 19.12 4.65 11.50
C SER A 63 19.78 5.32 10.30
N CYS A 64 19.21 6.40 9.78
CA CYS A 64 19.89 7.21 8.79
C CYS A 64 21.08 7.87 9.46
N LEU A 65 22.22 7.19 9.41
CA LEU A 65 23.48 7.67 9.93
C LEU A 65 23.71 9.06 9.33
N ASN A 66 23.93 10.06 10.19
CA ASN A 66 24.08 11.46 9.80
C ASN A 66 25.41 11.74 9.05
N PHE A 67 26.03 10.71 8.47
CA PHE A 67 27.35 10.80 7.86
C PHE A 67 27.46 9.85 6.67
N GLY A 68 27.81 10.42 5.52
CA GLY A 68 28.18 9.69 4.31
C GLY A 68 27.12 9.71 3.22
N ASN A 69 27.56 9.51 1.97
CA ASN A 69 26.68 9.54 0.81
C ASN A 69 25.86 8.25 0.70
N LYS A 70 24.81 8.13 1.50
CA LYS A 70 23.95 6.94 1.62
C LYS A 70 22.47 7.33 1.52
N PRO A 71 21.62 6.44 0.98
CA PRO A 71 20.18 6.64 1.07
C PRO A 71 19.71 6.39 2.51
N CYS A 72 18.75 7.20 2.97
CA CYS A 72 18.18 7.09 4.33
C CYS A 72 17.00 6.12 4.33
N THR A 73 15.97 6.49 3.57
CA THR A 73 14.74 5.73 3.42
C THR A 73 14.41 5.57 1.94
N ILE A 74 13.45 4.69 1.64
CA ILE A 74 12.82 4.51 0.33
C ILE A 74 11.35 4.17 0.57
N ALA A 75 10.46 4.86 -0.13
CA ALA A 75 9.06 4.49 -0.24
C ALA A 75 8.88 3.53 -1.42
N VAL A 76 8.36 2.34 -1.14
CA VAL A 76 7.99 1.36 -2.15
C VAL A 76 6.48 1.45 -2.40
N PRO A 77 6.05 1.74 -3.64
CA PRO A 77 4.63 1.82 -3.97
C PRO A 77 3.87 0.52 -3.65
N GLU A 78 2.58 0.63 -3.37
CA GLU A 78 1.69 -0.53 -3.22
C GLU A 78 1.83 -1.51 -4.38
N GLY A 79 1.99 -2.80 -4.05
CA GLY A 79 2.07 -3.89 -5.02
C GLY A 79 3.44 -4.05 -5.69
N GLN A 80 4.45 -3.31 -5.26
CA GLN A 80 5.85 -3.50 -5.67
C GLN A 80 6.68 -4.02 -4.49
N ASP A 81 7.75 -4.75 -4.81
CA ASP A 81 8.79 -5.10 -3.86
C ASP A 81 9.95 -4.11 -3.93
N LEU A 82 10.73 -4.01 -2.86
CA LEU A 82 11.92 -3.15 -2.85
C LEU A 82 12.86 -3.47 -4.03
N VAL A 83 13.01 -4.76 -4.38
CA VAL A 83 13.82 -5.20 -5.53
C VAL A 83 13.34 -4.63 -6.86
N ASP A 84 12.04 -4.36 -7.03
CA ASP A 84 11.50 -3.77 -8.25
C ASP A 84 11.89 -2.29 -8.38
N VAL A 85 12.09 -1.61 -7.24
CA VAL A 85 12.44 -0.19 -7.18
C VAL A 85 13.94 0.04 -7.32
N ILE A 86 14.80 -0.82 -6.75
CA ILE A 86 16.27 -0.60 -6.69
C ILE A 86 17.10 -1.70 -7.37
N GLY A 87 16.48 -2.79 -7.82
CA GLY A 87 17.17 -3.95 -8.37
C GLY A 87 17.99 -3.61 -9.61
N GLY A 88 19.25 -4.02 -9.63
CA GLY A 88 20.16 -3.79 -10.75
C GLY A 88 20.66 -2.35 -10.91
N MET A 89 20.26 -1.42 -10.03
CA MET A 89 20.72 -0.04 -10.05
C MET A 89 22.11 0.11 -9.44
N THR A 90 22.89 1.08 -9.93
CA THR A 90 24.12 1.50 -9.27
C THR A 90 23.81 2.32 -8.02
N ASN A 91 24.80 2.46 -7.13
CA ASN A 91 24.64 3.29 -5.95
C ASN A 91 24.24 4.74 -6.31
N ASP A 92 24.82 5.30 -7.37
CA ASP A 92 24.48 6.66 -7.81
C ASP A 92 23.06 6.76 -8.34
N GLN A 93 22.56 5.73 -9.02
CA GLN A 93 21.18 5.67 -9.49
C GLN A 93 20.20 5.60 -8.31
N VAL A 94 20.44 4.73 -7.32
CA VAL A 94 19.60 4.67 -6.11
C VAL A 94 19.59 6.01 -5.36
N LEU A 95 20.76 6.66 -5.25
CA LEU A 95 20.90 7.98 -4.64
C LEU A 95 20.24 9.12 -5.46
N ALA A 96 20.00 8.93 -6.76
CA ALA A 96 19.37 9.92 -7.62
C ALA A 96 17.83 9.87 -7.56
N ILE A 97 17.26 8.71 -7.21
CA ILE A 97 15.79 8.52 -7.12
C ILE A 97 15.24 9.18 -5.86
N HIS A 98 16.03 9.25 -4.78
CA HIS A 98 15.61 9.81 -3.49
C HIS A 98 16.53 10.94 -3.01
N PRO A 99 16.69 12.04 -3.78
CA PRO A 99 17.63 13.11 -3.47
C PRO A 99 17.28 13.86 -2.18
N SER A 100 15.99 13.96 -1.85
CA SER A 100 15.46 14.58 -0.62
C SER A 100 15.64 13.73 0.63
N GLU A 101 15.99 12.45 0.49
CA GLU A 101 16.26 11.54 1.60
C GLU A 101 17.76 11.28 1.78
N ARG A 102 18.62 12.01 1.06
CA ARG A 102 20.06 12.04 1.29
C ARG A 102 20.33 12.91 2.51
N ARG A 103 20.75 12.32 3.63
CA ARG A 103 21.29 13.08 4.75
C ARG A 103 22.79 13.20 4.53
N GLN A 104 23.25 14.43 4.25
CA GLN A 104 24.67 14.78 4.07
C GLN A 104 25.43 14.61 5.38
#